data_AF-A0A392UCV8-F1
#
_entry.id   AF-A0A392UCV8-F1
#
_cell.length_a   1.000
_cell.length_b   1.000
_cell.length_c   1.000
_cell.angle_alpha   90.00
_cell.angle_beta   90.00
_cell.angle_gamma   90.00
#
_symmetry.space_group_name_H-M   'P 1'
#
loop_
_entity.id
_entity.type
_entity.pdbx_description
1 polymer ?
#
loop_
_entity_poly.entity_id
_entity_poly.type
_entity_poly.pdbx_seq_one_letter_code
_entity_poly.pdbx_strand_id
1 'polypeptide(L)' 'MDGTNRGEAERWLYTANKLLSARDLHGARSFAIRARESDPRFEATELLLAVIDTLLA' A
#
# COMPACT_ATOMS: atom_id res chain seq x y z
N MET A 1 8.40 -15.42 -12.87
CA MET A 1 7.23 -14.58 -13.25
C MET A 1 6.98 -13.48 -12.21
N ASP A 2 7.95 -13.23 -11.31
CA ASP A 2 7.77 -12.42 -10.10
C ASP A 2 7.93 -10.91 -10.32
N GLY A 3 8.54 -10.49 -11.43
CA GLY A 3 8.78 -9.07 -11.73
C GLY A 3 7.52 -8.25 -12.07
N THR A 4 6.49 -8.88 -12.65
CA THR A 4 5.26 -8.18 -13.05
C THR A 4 4.40 -7.81 -11.85
N ASN A 5 4.22 -8.76 -10.94
CA ASN A 5 3.46 -8.60 -9.69
C ASN A 5 4.10 -7.55 -8.79
N ARG A 6 5.44 -7.56 -8.72
CA ARG A 6 6.18 -6.59 -7.94
C ARG A 6 6.03 -5.15 -8.44
N GLY A 7 6.18 -4.94 -9.75
CA GLY A 7 6.05 -3.62 -10.35
C GLY A 7 4.64 -3.04 -10.23
N GLU A 8 3.61 -3.89 -10.21
CA GLU A 8 2.23 -3.45 -9.93
C GLU A 8 2.05 -3.05 -8.46
N ALA A 9 2.57 -3.87 -7.54
CA ALA A 9 2.53 -3.57 -6.12
C ALA A 9 3.20 -2.23 -5.78
N GLU A 10 4.34 -1.93 -6.40
CA GLU A 10 5.04 -0.65 -6.24
C GLU A 10 4.22 0.55 -6.75
N ARG A 11 3.49 0.41 -7.86
CA ARG A 11 2.60 1.46 -8.37
C ARG A 11 1.44 1.73 -7.41
N TRP A 12 0.84 0.68 -6.87
CA TRP A 12 -0.21 0.80 -5.86
C TRP A 12 0.32 1.43 -4.57
N LEU A 13 1.49 0.99 -4.09
CA LEU A 13 2.12 1.52 -2.87
C LEU A 13 2.49 3.00 -3.02
N TYR A 14 3.02 3.41 -4.17
CA TYR A 14 3.33 4.80 -4.46
C TYR A 14 2.07 5.69 -4.39
N THR A 15 0.94 5.20 -4.89
CA THR A 15 -0.33 5.92 -4.81
C THR A 15 -0.86 5.97 -3.37
N ALA A 16 -0.77 4.86 -2.63
CA ALA A 16 -1.13 4.83 -1.21
C ALA A 16 -0.34 5.87 -0.41
N ASN A 17 0.96 6.01 -0.65
CA ASN A 17 1.81 6.98 0.04
C ASN A 17 1.44 8.44 -0.30
N LYS A 18 1.01 8.72 -1.54
CA LYS A 18 0.48 10.05 -1.91
C LYS A 18 -0.78 10.39 -1.14
N LEU A 19 -1.72 9.45 -1.05
CA LEU A 19 -2.98 9.64 -0.34
C LEU A 19 -2.75 9.80 1.17
N LEU A 20 -1.83 9.02 1.74
CA LEU A 20 -1.40 9.16 3.13
C LEU A 20 -0.86 10.57 3.40
N SER A 21 0.00 11.09 2.51
CA SER A 21 0.55 12.44 2.61
C SER A 21 -0.54 13.52 2.51
N ALA A 22 -1.60 13.27 1.74
CA ALA A 22 -2.78 14.12 1.62
C ALA A 22 -3.79 13.93 2.77
N ARG A 23 -3.49 13.08 3.76
CA ARG A 23 -4.39 12.69 4.87
C ARG A 23 -5.66 11.96 4.46
N ASP A 24 -5.73 11.45 3.24
CA ASP A 24 -6.79 10.53 2.82
C ASP A 24 -6.43 9.10 3.27
N LEU A 25 -6.74 8.79 4.54
CA LEU A 25 -6.37 7.52 5.17
C LEU A 25 -7.16 6.33 4.61
N HIS A 26 -8.45 6.50 4.28
CA HIS A 26 -9.27 5.43 3.70
C HIS A 26 -8.84 5.10 2.27
N GLY A 27 -8.52 6.13 1.47
CA GLY A 27 -7.93 5.97 0.14
C GLY A 27 -6.57 5.29 0.22
N ALA A 28 -5.68 5.77 1.09
CA ALA A 28 -4.37 5.17 1.31
C ALA A 28 -4.47 3.68 1.66
N ARG A 29 -5.38 3.32 2.57
CA ARG A 29 -5.61 1.94 3.00
C ARG A 29 -6.04 1.04 1.84
N SER A 30 -7.00 1.51 1.04
CA SER A 30 -7.55 0.76 -0.10
C SER A 30 -6.47 0.43 -1.13
N PHE A 31 -5.58 1.38 -1.41
CA PHE A 31 -4.47 1.19 -2.33
C PHE A 31 -3.35 0.32 -1.76
N ALA A 32 -3.06 0.43 -0.47
CA ALA A 32 -2.09 -0.44 0.18
C ALA A 32 -2.57 -1.92 0.20
N ILE A 33 -3.87 -2.18 0.39
CA ILE A 33 -4.43 -3.55 0.25
C ILE A 33 -4.18 -4.11 -1.15
N ARG A 34 -4.43 -3.33 -2.21
CA ARG A 34 -4.17 -3.77 -3.60
C ARG A 34 -2.69 -4.05 -3.85
N ALA A 35 -1.79 -3.23 -3.29
CA ALA A 35 -0.36 -3.48 -3.39
C ALA A 35 0.02 -4.85 -2.81
N ARG A 36 -0.60 -5.24 -1.69
CA ARG A 36 -0.37 -6.54 -1.05
C ARG A 36 -0.98 -7.69 -1.82
N GLU A 37 -2.16 -7.49 -2.40
CA GLU A 37 -2.79 -8.48 -3.26
C GLU A 37 -1.95 -8.76 -4.52
N SER A 38 -1.32 -7.72 -5.08
CA SER A 38 -0.36 -7.87 -6.20
C SER A 38 0.91 -8.61 -5.79
N ASP A 39 1.54 -8.25 -4.67
CA ASP A 39 2.71 -8.93 -4.12
C ASP A 39 2.61 -9.09 -2.59
N PRO A 40 2.16 -10.26 -2.10
CA PRO A 40 2.05 -10.52 -0.67
C PRO A 40 3.39 -10.55 0.06
N ARG A 41 4.51 -10.68 -0.66
CA ARG A 41 5.86 -10.68 -0.09
C ARG A 41 6.46 -9.27 -0.05
N PHE A 42 5.71 -8.24 -0.47
CA PHE A 42 6.17 -6.87 -0.39
C PHE A 42 5.99 -6.30 1.02
N GLU A 43 7.02 -6.47 1.85
CA GLU A 43 7.05 -6.02 3.25
C GLU A 43 6.68 -4.55 3.45
N ALA A 44 7.06 -3.65 2.54
CA ALA A 44 6.74 -2.23 2.68
C ALA A 44 5.24 -1.96 2.65
N THR A 45 4.46 -2.81 1.99
CA THR A 45 3.00 -2.71 2.00
C THR A 45 2.42 -3.01 3.38
N GLU A 46 2.92 -4.05 4.05
CA GLU A 46 2.49 -4.41 5.41
C GLU A 46 2.84 -3.31 6.41
N LEU A 47 4.03 -2.73 6.30
CA LEU A 47 4.45 -1.60 7.14
C LEU A 47 3.53 -0.38 6.92
N LEU A 48 3.20 -0.06 5.67
CA LEU A 48 2.31 1.05 5.37
C LEU A 48 0.89 0.81 5.91
N LEU A 49 0.36 -0.41 5.77
CA LEU A 49 -0.94 -0.79 6.33
C LEU A 49 -0.96 -0.62 7.85
N ALA A 50 0.08 -1.08 8.55
CA ALA A 50 0.18 -0.91 10.00
C ALA A 50 0.18 0.56 10.43
N VAL A 51 0.90 1.42 9.71
CA VAL A 51 0.89 2.88 9.95
C VAL A 51 -0.51 3.46 9.71
N ILE A 52 -1.16 3.12 8.60
CA ILE A 52 -2.50 3.60 8.27
C ILE A 52 -3.53 3.16 9.32
N ASP A 53 -3.51 1.88 9.71
CA ASP A 53 -4.42 1.33 10.72
C ASP A 53 -4.20 1.99 12.09
N THR A 54 -2.95 2.31 12.45
CA THR A 54 -2.63 3.06 13.68
C THR A 54 -3.19 4.48 13.65
N LEU A 55 -3.17 5.15 12.49
CA LEU A 55 -3.71 6.50 12.33
C LEU A 55 -5.25 6.55 12.28
N LEU A 56 -5.89 5.42 11.99
CA LEU A 56 -7.35 5.28 11.92
C LEU A 56 -7.98 4.85 13.26
N ALA A 57 -7.18 4.36 14.21
CA ALA A 57 -7.62 3.92 15.54
C ALA A 57 -7.95 5.10 16.46
#